data_AF-A0A382QII2-F1
#
_entry.id   AF-A0A382QII2-F1
#
_cell.length_a   1.000
_cell.length_b   1.000
_cell.length_c   1.000
_cell.angle_alpha   90.00
_cell.angle_beta   90.00
_cell.angle_gamma   90.00
#
_symmetry.space_group_name_H-M   'P 1'
#
loop_
_entity.id
_entity.type
_entity.pdbx_description
1 polymer ?
#
loop_
_entity_poly.entity_id
_entity_poly.type
_entity_poly.pdbx_seq_one_letter_code
_entity_poly.pdbx_strand_id
1 'polypeptide(L)'
;MLHFICAGGILFSLALMLTPFKVMKGLMLHCGAHKVEYDQVQQSDTPEATRTHTPIPHSHLVDLVRDRLGGDGMQILEESHALTHDSNRYFGLFRVGTGDESSEYGAVMGLRNSHDKTFPSALAFGANVFVCDNLSFSGEVKFGRKHTAHILRDLPKMVSRTVGKLADAWGLQKQRFAGYRDHDLSRLEAHDLIIEAFRGGACTSTQIKKVVDQWHVPNHSEFKPRNAWSMFNAFTEVLKGNLGELPKRSQALHGLMDAHCGVKLERPEDVVVTV
;
A
#
# COMPACT_ATOMS: atom_id res chain seq x y z
N MET A 1 22.33 34.39 -52.54
CA MET A 1 22.03 33.01 -52.98
C MET A 1 21.63 32.25 -51.72
N LEU A 2 20.41 31.77 -51.48
CA LEU A 2 19.21 31.55 -52.28
C LEU A 2 17.99 31.88 -51.36
N HIS A 3 16.89 32.33 -51.96
CA HIS A 3 15.67 32.80 -51.30
C HIS A 3 14.75 31.66 -50.80
N PHE A 4 13.99 31.97 -49.74
CA PHE A 4 12.60 31.59 -49.37
C PHE A 4 11.95 30.32 -49.94
N ILE A 5 11.22 29.58 -49.09
CA ILE A 5 9.75 29.41 -49.16
C ILE A 5 9.24 28.79 -47.85
N CYS A 6 8.25 29.47 -47.25
CA CYS A 6 7.41 28.98 -46.17
C CYS A 6 6.20 28.26 -46.80
N ALA A 7 5.89 27.03 -46.41
CA ALA A 7 4.62 26.38 -46.71
C ALA A 7 4.22 25.49 -45.53
N GLY A 8 2.98 25.69 -45.07
CA GLY A 8 2.48 25.20 -43.79
C GLY A 8 2.38 23.68 -43.65
N GLY A 9 2.45 23.25 -42.40
CA GLY A 9 2.16 21.90 -41.96
C GLY A 9 1.97 21.94 -40.46
N ILE A 10 0.72 21.84 -40.03
CA ILE A 10 0.30 21.73 -38.64
C ILE A 10 1.03 20.51 -38.05
N LEU A 11 2.10 20.73 -37.28
CA LEU A 11 2.62 19.70 -36.38
C LEU A 11 1.70 19.65 -35.17
N PHE A 12 0.67 18.80 -35.26
CA PHE A 12 0.05 18.23 -34.07
C PHE A 12 1.15 17.42 -33.38
N SER A 13 1.80 18.04 -32.40
CA SER A 13 2.69 17.34 -31.49
C SER A 13 1.82 16.44 -30.62
N LEU A 14 1.58 15.22 -31.10
CA LEU A 14 1.07 14.11 -30.30
C LEU A 14 2.20 13.66 -29.37
N ALA A 15 2.57 14.53 -28.42
CA ALA A 15 3.30 14.13 -27.24
C ALA A 15 2.33 13.33 -26.37
N LEU A 16 2.12 12.07 -26.74
CA LEU A 16 1.67 11.07 -25.79
C LEU A 16 2.73 11.08 -24.68
N MET A 17 2.42 11.76 -23.58
CA MET A 17 3.14 11.60 -22.33
C MET A 17 2.88 10.18 -21.85
N LEU A 18 3.60 9.22 -22.43
CA LEU A 18 3.92 7.96 -21.80
C LEU A 18 4.94 8.31 -20.70
N THR A 19 4.46 8.90 -19.61
CA THR A 19 5.20 8.84 -18.35
C THR A 19 5.44 7.36 -18.09
N PRO A 20 6.70 6.90 -18.05
CA PRO A 20 6.97 5.50 -17.76
C PRO A 20 6.40 5.21 -16.38
N PHE A 21 5.47 4.25 -16.31
CA PHE A 21 4.93 3.76 -15.04
C PHE A 21 6.12 3.34 -14.18
N LYS A 22 6.36 4.08 -13.09
CA LYS A 22 7.49 3.79 -12.21
C LYS A 22 7.15 2.52 -11.43
N VAL A 23 7.98 1.52 -11.60
CA VAL A 23 7.77 0.17 -11.09
C VAL A 23 8.11 0.13 -9.59
N MET A 24 7.14 -0.20 -8.73
CA MET A 24 7.40 -0.34 -7.28
C MET A 24 8.41 -1.46 -7.01
N LYS A 25 9.39 -1.17 -6.16
CA LYS A 25 10.17 -2.17 -5.42
C LYS A 25 9.44 -2.46 -4.11
N GLY A 26 9.28 -3.72 -3.72
CA GLY A 26 8.59 -4.09 -2.46
C GLY A 26 7.59 -5.24 -2.56
N LEU A 27 7.21 -5.64 -3.78
CA LEU A 27 6.46 -6.87 -4.00
C LEU A 27 7.41 -8.07 -3.89
N MET A 28 7.62 -8.59 -2.69
CA MET A 28 8.27 -9.90 -2.52
C MET A 28 7.20 -10.98 -2.67
N LEU A 29 7.54 -11.94 -3.51
CA LEU A 29 6.64 -12.95 -4.02
C LEU A 29 6.72 -14.18 -3.12
N HIS A 30 5.78 -14.34 -2.19
CA HIS A 30 5.69 -15.52 -1.34
C HIS A 30 4.76 -16.58 -2.01
N CYS A 31 5.06 -17.88 -1.82
CA CYS A 31 4.34 -19.02 -2.42
C CYS A 31 4.43 -19.15 -3.96
N GLY A 32 5.59 -18.89 -4.57
CA GLY A 32 5.80 -19.17 -6.00
C GLY A 32 5.06 -18.21 -6.95
N ALA A 33 4.76 -17.01 -6.46
CA ALA A 33 4.34 -15.91 -7.32
C ALA A 33 5.54 -15.34 -8.09
N HIS A 34 5.27 -14.76 -9.25
CA HIS A 34 6.23 -14.03 -10.06
C HIS A 34 5.62 -12.67 -10.44
N LYS A 35 6.50 -11.68 -10.59
CA LYS A 35 6.09 -10.34 -11.02
C LYS A 35 5.64 -10.42 -12.48
N VAL A 36 4.55 -9.74 -12.78
CA VAL A 36 3.97 -9.67 -14.13
C VAL A 36 3.58 -8.24 -14.46
N GLU A 37 3.50 -7.94 -15.75
CA GLU A 37 2.88 -6.72 -16.25
C GLU A 37 1.35 -6.83 -16.23
N TYR A 38 0.65 -5.69 -16.26
CA TYR A 38 -0.81 -5.69 -16.20
C TYR A 38 -1.46 -6.49 -17.35
N ASP A 39 -0.90 -6.42 -18.55
CA ASP A 39 -1.39 -7.16 -19.72
C ASP A 39 -1.41 -8.68 -19.46
N GLN A 40 -0.44 -9.20 -18.71
CA GLN A 40 -0.39 -10.62 -18.33
C GLN A 40 -1.48 -10.95 -17.29
N VAL A 41 -1.83 -10.01 -16.41
CA VAL A 41 -2.99 -10.15 -15.50
C VAL A 41 -4.30 -10.18 -16.28
N GLN A 42 -4.41 -9.39 -17.35
CA GLN A 42 -5.59 -9.43 -18.22
C GLN A 42 -5.70 -10.74 -19.01
N GLN A 43 -4.57 -11.31 -19.40
CA GLN A 43 -4.49 -12.58 -20.13
C GLN A 43 -4.61 -13.82 -19.24
N SER A 44 -4.57 -13.68 -17.91
CA SER A 44 -4.69 -14.82 -17.01
C SER A 44 -6.07 -15.49 -17.12
N ASP A 45 -6.08 -16.82 -17.21
CA ASP A 45 -7.30 -17.60 -17.32
C ASP A 45 -8.18 -17.41 -16.08
N THR A 46 -9.49 -17.23 -16.31
CA THR A 46 -10.49 -17.25 -15.25
C THR A 46 -11.26 -18.56 -15.35
N PRO A 47 -11.17 -19.46 -14.36
CA PRO A 47 -11.88 -20.74 -14.40
C PRO A 47 -13.39 -20.55 -14.49
N GLU A 48 -14.07 -21.54 -15.09
CA GLU A 48 -15.53 -21.54 -15.15
C GLU A 48 -16.16 -21.57 -13.75
N ALA A 49 -17.30 -20.89 -13.62
CA ALA A 49 -18.05 -20.89 -12.38
C ALA A 49 -18.64 -22.27 -12.08
N THR A 50 -18.64 -22.64 -10.81
CA THR A 50 -19.35 -23.82 -10.30
C THR A 50 -20.56 -23.39 -9.49
N ARG A 51 -21.41 -24.35 -9.08
CA ARG A 51 -22.61 -24.09 -8.26
C ARG A 51 -22.33 -23.26 -6.99
N THR A 52 -21.14 -23.40 -6.39
CA THR A 52 -20.80 -22.77 -5.11
C THR A 52 -19.65 -21.77 -5.21
N HIS A 53 -19.07 -21.58 -6.40
CA HIS A 53 -17.90 -20.74 -6.59
C HIS A 53 -18.00 -19.96 -7.90
N THR A 54 -17.89 -18.65 -7.79
CA THR A 54 -17.96 -17.71 -8.92
C THR A 54 -16.65 -16.93 -9.00
N PRO A 55 -15.61 -17.48 -9.67
CA PRO A 55 -14.37 -16.75 -9.94
C PRO A 55 -14.65 -15.43 -10.65
N ILE A 56 -13.81 -14.43 -10.39
CA ILE A 56 -13.79 -13.18 -11.16
C ILE A 56 -12.40 -13.01 -11.77
N PRO A 57 -12.28 -12.42 -12.97
CA PRO A 57 -10.99 -12.08 -13.53
C PRO A 57 -10.15 -11.25 -12.56
N HIS A 58 -8.85 -11.48 -12.53
CA HIS A 58 -7.94 -10.70 -11.70
C HIS A 58 -7.91 -9.23 -12.14
N SER A 59 -7.92 -8.98 -13.45
CA SER A 59 -8.05 -7.67 -14.08
C SER A 59 -9.32 -6.92 -13.64
N HIS A 60 -10.46 -7.60 -13.53
CA HIS A 60 -11.71 -6.97 -13.12
C HIS A 60 -11.63 -6.28 -11.74
N LEU A 61 -10.90 -6.89 -10.79
CA LEU A 61 -10.66 -6.26 -9.48
C LEU A 61 -9.75 -5.03 -9.62
N VAL A 62 -8.73 -5.11 -10.47
CA VAL A 62 -7.78 -4.02 -10.71
C VAL A 62 -8.47 -2.82 -11.35
N ASP A 63 -9.19 -3.04 -12.46
CA ASP A 63 -9.88 -1.99 -13.19
C ASP A 63 -10.90 -1.28 -12.31
N LEU A 64 -11.69 -2.03 -11.54
CA LEU A 64 -12.67 -1.47 -10.61
C LEU A 64 -12.02 -0.56 -9.55
N VAL A 65 -10.82 -0.92 -9.08
CA VAL A 65 -10.06 -0.10 -8.13
C VAL A 65 -9.48 1.14 -8.81
N ARG A 66 -8.92 1.00 -10.02
CA ARG A 66 -8.40 2.14 -10.80
C ARG A 66 -9.50 3.17 -11.08
N ASP A 67 -10.65 2.70 -11.57
CA ASP A 67 -11.81 3.55 -11.87
C ASP A 67 -12.28 4.30 -10.62
N ARG A 68 -12.37 3.60 -9.48
CA ARG A 68 -12.83 4.21 -8.23
C ARG A 68 -11.84 5.25 -7.70
N LEU A 69 -10.54 4.95 -7.73
CA LEU A 69 -9.50 5.90 -7.30
C LEU A 69 -9.53 7.16 -8.18
N GLY A 70 -9.60 7.00 -9.50
CA GLY A 70 -9.71 8.12 -10.44
C GLY A 70 -10.98 8.95 -10.24
N GLY A 71 -12.12 8.29 -9.99
CA GLY A 71 -13.38 8.96 -9.69
C GLY A 71 -13.38 9.79 -8.40
N ASP A 72 -12.54 9.41 -7.42
CA ASP A 72 -12.37 10.15 -6.16
C ASP A 72 -11.19 11.15 -6.21
N GLY A 73 -10.66 11.44 -7.41
CA GLY A 73 -9.58 12.41 -7.62
C GLY A 73 -8.19 11.95 -7.13
N MET A 74 -8.03 10.66 -6.85
CA MET A 74 -6.75 10.08 -6.45
C MET A 74 -5.97 9.59 -7.66
N GLN A 75 -4.65 9.69 -7.59
CA GLN A 75 -3.73 9.24 -8.63
C GLN A 75 -2.97 8.00 -8.19
N ILE A 76 -2.86 7.02 -9.07
CA ILE A 76 -1.97 5.87 -8.88
C ILE A 76 -0.60 6.31 -9.37
N LEU A 77 0.33 6.50 -8.43
CA LEU A 77 1.70 6.94 -8.70
C LEU A 77 2.55 5.77 -9.20
N GLU A 78 2.35 4.59 -8.63
CA GLU A 78 3.08 3.37 -8.96
C GLU A 78 2.17 2.16 -8.72
N GLU A 79 2.32 1.11 -9.51
CA GLU A 79 1.67 -0.16 -9.26
C GLU A 79 2.62 -1.33 -9.54
N SER A 80 2.35 -2.47 -8.91
CA SER A 80 3.05 -3.72 -9.18
C SER A 80 2.07 -4.88 -9.07
N HIS A 81 2.23 -5.83 -9.98
CA HIS A 81 1.36 -7.00 -10.09
C HIS A 81 2.16 -8.30 -9.97
N ALA A 82 1.53 -9.32 -9.43
CA ALA A 82 2.08 -10.66 -9.36
C ALA A 82 1.00 -11.74 -9.49
N LEU A 83 1.40 -12.86 -10.10
CA LEU A 83 0.59 -14.07 -10.24
C LEU A 83 1.37 -15.27 -9.72
N THR A 84 0.68 -16.25 -9.14
CA THR A 84 1.27 -17.58 -8.92
C THR A 84 1.59 -18.28 -10.24
N HIS A 85 2.49 -19.27 -10.21
CA HIS A 85 2.87 -20.05 -11.41
C HIS A 85 1.68 -20.64 -12.19
N ASP A 86 0.61 -20.99 -11.49
CA ASP A 86 -0.65 -21.53 -12.03
C ASP A 86 -1.69 -20.43 -12.34
N SER A 87 -1.31 -19.16 -12.19
CA SER A 87 -2.16 -17.96 -12.35
C SER A 87 -3.43 -17.91 -11.50
N ASN A 88 -3.65 -18.87 -10.58
CA ASN A 88 -4.86 -18.92 -9.75
C ASN A 88 -4.91 -17.84 -8.67
N ARG A 89 -3.79 -17.19 -8.36
CA ARG A 89 -3.70 -16.22 -7.26
C ARG A 89 -2.99 -14.97 -7.73
N TYR A 90 -3.67 -13.85 -7.53
CA TYR A 90 -3.19 -12.51 -7.85
C TYR A 90 -2.89 -11.71 -6.60
N PHE A 91 -1.80 -10.93 -6.68
CA PHE A 91 -1.43 -9.91 -5.71
C PHE A 91 -1.10 -8.62 -6.43
N GLY A 92 -1.69 -7.53 -5.98
CA GLY A 92 -1.46 -6.18 -6.48
C GLY A 92 -1.02 -5.25 -5.36
N LEU A 93 -0.21 -4.26 -5.71
CA LEU A 93 0.23 -3.23 -4.80
C LEU A 93 0.22 -1.89 -5.52
N PHE A 94 -0.63 -0.96 -5.09
CA PHE A 94 -0.75 0.37 -5.69
C PHE A 94 -0.27 1.40 -4.68
N ARG A 95 0.56 2.34 -5.14
CA ARG A 95 0.89 3.56 -4.42
C ARG A 95 -0.03 4.65 -4.91
N VAL A 96 -0.82 5.21 -4.00
CA VAL A 96 -1.85 6.20 -4.28
C VAL A 96 -1.42 7.54 -3.69
N GLY A 97 -1.68 8.63 -4.42
CA GLY A 97 -1.45 10.01 -4.00
C GLY A 97 -2.57 10.94 -4.42
N THR A 98 -2.53 12.17 -3.91
CA THR A 98 -3.50 13.23 -4.24
C THR A 98 -2.97 14.21 -5.30
N GLY A 99 -1.86 13.86 -5.97
CA GLY A 99 -1.21 14.70 -7.00
C GLY A 99 -0.29 15.80 -6.45
N ASP A 100 -0.16 15.94 -5.13
CA ASP A 100 0.83 16.81 -4.49
C ASP A 100 2.09 15.99 -4.18
N GLU A 101 3.10 16.08 -5.05
CA GLU A 101 4.35 15.31 -4.98
C GLU A 101 5.22 15.65 -3.75
N SER A 102 4.82 16.63 -2.95
CA SER A 102 5.60 17.15 -1.80
C SER A 102 5.46 16.33 -0.52
N SER A 103 4.54 15.36 -0.43
CA SER A 103 4.40 14.57 0.79
C SER A 103 5.52 13.54 0.89
N GLU A 104 6.26 13.47 2.00
CA GLU A 104 7.25 12.38 2.26
C GLU A 104 6.59 10.99 2.44
N TYR A 105 5.26 10.97 2.42
CA TYR A 105 4.38 9.86 2.76
C TYR A 105 3.27 9.72 1.74
N GLY A 106 2.91 8.48 1.42
CA GLY A 106 1.74 8.17 0.61
C GLY A 106 0.88 7.08 1.21
N ALA A 107 -0.25 6.81 0.56
CA ALA A 107 -1.02 5.62 0.86
C ALA A 107 -0.64 4.49 -0.10
N VAL A 108 -0.69 3.27 0.42
CA VAL A 108 -0.55 2.06 -0.35
C VAL A 108 -1.82 1.24 -0.23
N MET A 109 -2.27 0.70 -1.35
CA MET A 109 -3.36 -0.25 -1.42
C MET A 109 -2.82 -1.61 -1.84
N GLY A 110 -3.07 -2.63 -1.02
CA GLY A 110 -2.83 -4.02 -1.36
C GLY A 110 -4.10 -4.66 -1.91
N LEU A 111 -3.96 -5.39 -3.01
CA LEU A 111 -5.03 -6.14 -3.64
C LEU A 111 -4.67 -7.62 -3.63
N ARG A 112 -5.67 -8.48 -3.46
CA ARG A 112 -5.51 -9.90 -3.73
C ARG A 112 -6.77 -10.52 -4.26
N ASN A 113 -6.62 -11.52 -5.12
CA ASN A 113 -7.72 -12.30 -5.66
C ASN A 113 -7.28 -13.76 -5.84
N SER A 114 -8.17 -14.73 -5.64
CA SER A 114 -7.86 -16.14 -5.90
C SER A 114 -9.01 -16.85 -6.61
N HIS A 115 -8.67 -17.76 -7.51
CA HIS A 115 -9.62 -18.65 -8.19
C HIS A 115 -9.71 -20.02 -7.52
N ASP A 116 -8.71 -20.42 -6.74
CA ASP A 116 -8.60 -21.75 -6.11
C ASP A 116 -9.20 -21.83 -4.70
N LYS A 117 -9.98 -20.82 -4.28
CA LYS A 117 -10.63 -20.70 -2.97
C LYS A 117 -9.68 -20.55 -1.78
N THR A 118 -8.38 -20.33 -2.01
CA THR A 118 -7.40 -20.13 -0.93
C THR A 118 -7.74 -18.89 -0.10
N PHE A 119 -8.24 -17.82 -0.74
CA PHE A 119 -8.70 -16.62 -0.04
C PHE A 119 -9.74 -15.83 -0.84
N PRO A 120 -10.61 -15.05 -0.17
CA PRO A 120 -11.54 -14.16 -0.87
C PRO A 120 -10.81 -13.06 -1.63
N SER A 121 -11.47 -12.49 -2.64
CA SER A 121 -11.05 -11.22 -3.23
C SER A 121 -11.05 -10.17 -2.12
N ALA A 122 -9.95 -9.44 -1.95
CA ALA A 122 -9.82 -8.51 -0.84
C ALA A 122 -8.92 -7.31 -1.17
N LEU A 123 -9.22 -6.20 -0.50
CA LEU A 123 -8.41 -5.01 -0.45
C LEU A 123 -7.89 -4.77 0.97
N ALA A 124 -6.71 -4.19 1.07
CA ALA A 124 -6.12 -3.66 2.28
C ALA A 124 -5.49 -2.31 1.98
N PHE A 125 -5.43 -1.41 2.96
CA PHE A 125 -4.73 -0.14 2.81
C PHE A 125 -3.69 0.04 3.91
N GLY A 126 -2.69 0.84 3.61
CA GLY A 126 -1.57 1.15 4.48
C GLY A 126 -0.98 2.52 4.18
N ALA A 127 -0.07 2.96 5.04
CA ALA A 127 0.83 4.06 4.77
C ALA A 127 2.12 3.54 4.12
N ASN A 128 2.75 4.38 3.33
CA ASN A 128 4.09 4.13 2.81
C ASN A 128 4.96 5.35 3.00
N VAL A 129 6.21 5.09 3.34
CA VAL A 129 7.27 6.10 3.39
C VAL A 129 7.98 6.05 2.04
N PHE A 130 7.93 7.15 1.29
CA PHE A 130 8.41 7.17 -0.09
C PHE A 130 9.92 6.95 -0.20
N VAL A 131 10.69 7.39 0.80
CA VAL A 131 12.15 7.24 0.80
C VAL A 131 12.61 5.78 0.97
N CYS A 132 11.72 4.87 1.41
CA CYS A 132 12.15 3.56 1.85
C CYS A 132 11.53 2.37 1.14
N ASP A 133 10.57 2.54 0.22
CA ASP A 133 9.79 1.42 -0.32
C ASP A 133 9.18 0.53 0.80
N ASN A 134 9.08 1.05 2.04
CA ASN A 134 8.62 0.34 3.22
C ASN A 134 7.11 0.44 3.28
N LEU A 135 6.45 -0.65 2.92
CA LEU A 135 5.01 -0.76 2.98
C LEU A 135 4.63 -0.98 4.45
N SER A 136 3.87 -0.06 5.04
CA SER A 136 3.37 -0.21 6.41
C SER A 136 1.85 -0.18 6.41
N PHE A 137 1.23 -1.29 6.79
CA PHE A 137 -0.22 -1.41 6.73
C PHE A 137 -0.85 -1.06 8.08
N SER A 138 -1.33 0.17 8.20
CA SER A 138 -2.21 0.56 9.30
C SER A 138 -3.67 0.35 8.91
N GLY A 139 -4.42 -0.40 9.69
CA GLY A 139 -5.86 -0.54 9.46
C GLY A 139 -6.20 -1.96 9.04
N GLU A 140 -6.81 -2.67 9.97
CA GLU A 140 -7.43 -3.96 9.75
C GLU A 140 -8.78 -3.78 9.04
N VAL A 141 -8.77 -3.18 7.87
CA VAL A 141 -9.97 -3.20 7.03
C VAL A 141 -9.71 -4.09 5.83
N LYS A 142 -9.65 -5.40 6.12
CA LYS A 142 -9.78 -6.44 5.12
C LYS A 142 -11.22 -6.41 4.62
N PHE A 143 -11.48 -5.56 3.64
CA PHE A 143 -12.72 -5.66 2.90
C PHE A 143 -12.57 -6.81 1.91
N GLY A 144 -13.09 -7.97 2.31
CA GLY A 144 -13.05 -9.18 1.52
C GLY A 144 -14.43 -9.61 1.06
N ARG A 145 -14.53 -10.13 -0.16
CA ARG A 145 -15.73 -10.80 -0.65
C ARG A 145 -15.37 -12.18 -1.19
N LYS A 146 -16.06 -13.20 -0.67
CA LYS A 146 -15.97 -14.58 -1.20
C LYS A 146 -16.58 -14.65 -2.59
N HIS A 147 -15.96 -15.45 -3.46
CA HIS A 147 -16.39 -15.79 -4.82
C HIS A 147 -17.64 -16.65 -4.82
N THR A 148 -18.77 -16.03 -4.49
CA THR A 148 -20.11 -16.65 -4.49
C THR A 148 -20.99 -15.92 -5.49
N ALA A 149 -22.22 -16.40 -5.71
CA ALA A 149 -23.14 -15.91 -6.75
C ALA A 149 -23.34 -14.38 -6.79
N HIS A 150 -23.08 -13.66 -5.71
CA HIS A 150 -23.28 -12.20 -5.63
C HIS A 150 -21.98 -11.38 -5.65
N ILE A 151 -20.82 -11.99 -5.92
CA ILE A 151 -19.54 -11.26 -5.88
C ILE A 151 -19.55 -10.05 -6.81
N LEU A 152 -19.98 -10.18 -8.07
CA LEU A 152 -20.01 -9.09 -9.05
C LEU A 152 -20.92 -7.92 -8.63
N ARG A 153 -22.01 -8.21 -7.91
CA ARG A 153 -22.91 -7.19 -7.35
C ARG A 153 -22.27 -6.46 -6.16
N ASP A 154 -21.56 -7.20 -5.32
CA ASP A 154 -21.07 -6.71 -4.04
C ASP A 154 -19.70 -6.02 -4.14
N LEU A 155 -18.89 -6.41 -5.13
CA LEU A 155 -17.52 -5.92 -5.32
C LEU A 155 -17.47 -4.40 -5.51
N PRO A 156 -18.29 -3.75 -6.38
CA PRO A 156 -18.25 -2.29 -6.56
C PRO A 156 -18.53 -1.51 -5.27
N LYS A 157 -19.47 -2.00 -4.46
CA LYS A 157 -19.80 -1.41 -3.16
C LYS A 157 -18.66 -1.61 -2.16
N MET A 158 -18.00 -2.76 -2.22
CA MET A 158 -16.83 -3.07 -1.39
C MET A 158 -15.66 -2.15 -1.73
N VAL A 159 -15.33 -1.98 -3.01
CA VAL A 159 -14.27 -1.08 -3.47
C VAL A 159 -14.58 0.37 -3.09
N SER A 160 -15.80 0.85 -3.36
CA SER A 160 -16.22 2.21 -3.02
C SER A 160 -16.08 2.52 -1.53
N ARG A 161 -16.52 1.62 -0.65
CA ARG A 161 -16.33 1.77 0.81
C ARG A 161 -14.86 1.74 1.21
N THR A 162 -14.03 0.99 0.49
CA THR A 162 -12.61 0.87 0.79
C THR A 162 -11.87 2.15 0.43
N VAL A 163 -12.14 2.71 -0.76
CA VAL A 163 -11.52 3.97 -1.20
C VAL A 163 -11.97 5.14 -0.32
N GLY A 164 -13.25 5.21 0.07
CA GLY A 164 -13.69 6.25 1.03
C GLY A 164 -12.91 6.23 2.35
N LYS A 165 -12.65 5.05 2.91
CA LYS A 165 -11.82 4.92 4.14
C LYS A 165 -10.35 5.28 3.93
N LEU A 166 -9.83 5.21 2.70
CA LEU A 166 -8.45 5.57 2.39
C LEU A 166 -8.19 7.05 2.67
N ALA A 167 -9.15 7.91 2.31
CA ALA A 167 -9.06 9.35 2.54
C ALA A 167 -8.99 9.67 4.05
N ASP A 168 -9.87 9.07 4.85
CA ASP A 168 -9.88 9.24 6.31
C ASP A 168 -8.57 8.74 6.95
N ALA A 169 -8.09 7.58 6.50
CA ALA A 169 -6.87 6.98 7.01
C ALA A 169 -5.63 7.85 6.70
N TRP A 170 -5.61 8.54 5.56
CA TRP A 170 -4.51 9.43 5.18
C TRP A 170 -4.29 10.55 6.20
N GLY A 171 -5.36 11.24 6.59
CA GLY A 171 -5.29 12.33 7.58
C GLY A 171 -4.77 11.83 8.94
N LEU A 172 -5.28 10.68 9.39
CA LEU A 172 -4.83 10.05 10.64
C LEU A 172 -3.36 9.62 10.60
N GLN A 173 -2.87 9.15 9.45
CA GLN A 173 -1.47 8.76 9.30
C GLN A 173 -0.52 9.94 9.39
N LYS A 174 -0.89 11.08 8.80
CA LYS A 174 -0.11 12.32 8.93
C LYS A 174 0.04 12.73 10.40
N GLN A 175 -1.03 12.63 11.19
CA GLN A 175 -0.99 12.93 12.63
C GLN A 175 -0.06 11.96 13.40
N ARG A 176 -0.14 10.65 13.12
CA ARG A 176 0.77 9.66 13.76
C ARG A 176 2.22 9.96 13.48
N PHE A 177 2.56 10.17 12.22
CA PHE A 177 3.95 10.36 11.83
C PHE A 177 4.53 11.66 12.37
N ALA A 178 3.72 12.71 12.49
CA ALA A 178 4.12 13.91 13.23
C ALA A 178 4.41 13.58 14.70
N GLY A 179 3.49 12.90 15.40
CA GLY A 179 3.70 12.50 16.80
C GLY A 179 4.92 11.61 17.02
N TYR A 180 5.25 10.72 16.07
CA TYR A 180 6.46 9.89 16.15
C TYR A 180 7.74 10.69 15.93
N ARG A 181 7.70 11.73 15.08
CA ARG A 181 8.87 12.58 14.79
C ARG A 181 9.23 13.46 15.99
N ASP A 182 8.21 13.93 16.70
CA ASP A 182 8.35 14.83 17.85
C ASP A 182 8.69 14.09 19.16
N HIS A 183 8.85 12.77 19.12
CA HIS A 183 9.15 11.94 20.27
C HIS A 183 10.56 11.35 20.19
N ASP A 184 11.51 11.96 20.91
CA ASP A 184 12.87 11.44 21.04
C ASP A 184 12.90 10.14 21.82
N LEU A 185 13.85 9.24 21.48
CA LEU A 185 14.04 7.99 22.20
C LEU A 185 15.45 7.91 22.76
N SER A 186 15.56 7.63 24.06
CA SER A 186 16.82 7.17 24.62
C SER A 186 17.16 5.77 24.11
N ARG A 187 18.44 5.38 24.26
CA ARG A 187 18.87 4.03 23.92
C ARG A 187 18.14 2.95 24.73
N LEU A 188 17.83 3.22 26.00
CA LEU A 188 17.15 2.25 26.87
C LEU A 188 15.70 2.07 26.43
N GLU A 189 14.98 3.17 26.17
CA GLU A 189 13.61 3.13 25.65
C GLU A 189 13.56 2.42 24.30
N ALA A 190 14.49 2.73 23.40
CA ALA A 190 14.58 2.06 22.10
C ALA A 190 14.75 0.54 22.22
N HIS A 191 15.61 0.08 23.12
CA HIS A 191 15.82 -1.36 23.32
C HIS A 191 14.60 -2.04 23.96
N ASP A 192 13.96 -1.40 24.94
CA ASP A 192 12.76 -1.91 25.59
C ASP A 192 11.59 -2.01 24.60
N LEU A 193 11.37 -0.95 23.82
CA LEU A 193 10.36 -0.88 22.77
C LEU A 193 10.54 -1.98 21.72
N ILE A 194 11.79 -2.35 21.41
CA ILE A 194 12.07 -3.48 20.50
C ILE A 194 11.58 -4.81 21.08
N ILE A 195 11.77 -5.03 22.37
CA ILE A 195 11.31 -6.25 23.05
C ILE A 195 9.79 -6.27 23.18
N GLU A 196 9.17 -5.14 23.53
CA GLU A 196 7.71 -5.01 23.59
C GLU A 196 7.06 -5.22 22.22
N ALA A 197 7.68 -4.74 21.14
CA ALA A 197 7.22 -5.00 19.77
C ALA A 197 7.26 -6.49 19.42
N PHE A 198 8.31 -7.21 19.82
CA PHE A 198 8.38 -8.66 19.67
C PHE A 198 7.26 -9.36 20.46
N ARG A 199 7.08 -9.00 21.74
CA ARG A 199 6.05 -9.60 22.61
C ARG A 199 4.63 -9.33 22.10
N GLY A 200 4.39 -8.13 21.56
CA GLY A 200 3.14 -7.73 20.91
C GLY A 200 2.91 -8.34 19.52
N GLY A 201 3.87 -9.11 19.00
CA GLY A 201 3.75 -9.79 17.70
C GLY A 201 4.01 -8.90 16.49
N ALA A 202 4.55 -7.70 16.67
CA ALA A 202 4.95 -6.81 15.57
C ALA A 202 6.12 -7.40 14.77
N CYS A 203 7.09 -8.05 15.42
CA CYS A 203 8.19 -8.76 14.76
C CYS A 203 8.38 -10.19 15.30
N THR A 204 9.19 -11.01 14.63
CA THR A 204 9.63 -12.33 15.13
C THR A 204 10.93 -12.21 15.92
N SER A 205 11.28 -13.26 16.68
CA SER A 205 12.56 -13.34 17.38
C SER A 205 13.76 -13.23 16.43
N THR A 206 13.65 -13.82 15.24
CA THR A 206 14.68 -13.74 14.19
C THR A 206 14.82 -12.35 13.56
N GLN A 207 13.80 -11.48 13.71
CA GLN A 207 13.81 -10.12 13.19
C GLN A 207 14.39 -9.12 14.18
N ILE A 208 14.39 -9.40 15.49
CA ILE A 208 14.86 -8.48 16.54
C ILE A 208 16.26 -7.94 16.22
N LYS A 209 17.22 -8.82 15.92
CA LYS A 209 18.59 -8.40 15.62
C LYS A 209 18.62 -7.42 14.43
N LYS A 210 17.86 -7.70 13.38
CA LYS A 210 17.83 -6.85 12.19
C LYS A 210 17.26 -5.46 12.50
N VAL A 211 16.25 -5.38 13.38
CA VAL A 211 15.69 -4.10 13.81
C VAL A 211 16.69 -3.32 14.65
N VAL A 212 17.39 -3.99 15.58
CA VAL A 212 18.49 -3.37 16.35
C VAL A 212 19.58 -2.84 15.43
N ASP A 213 19.98 -3.61 14.42
CA ASP A 213 20.98 -3.19 13.44
C ASP A 213 20.50 -1.94 12.67
N GLN A 214 19.25 -1.94 12.18
CA GLN A 214 18.67 -0.78 11.47
C GLN A 214 18.52 0.46 12.35
N TRP A 215 18.21 0.29 13.64
CA TRP A 215 18.15 1.40 14.60
C TRP A 215 19.52 2.08 14.79
N HIS A 216 20.58 1.27 14.90
CA HIS A 216 21.92 1.80 15.11
C HIS A 216 22.55 2.34 13.83
N VAL A 217 22.37 1.62 12.72
CA VAL A 217 22.93 1.92 11.40
C VAL A 217 21.81 1.84 10.36
N PRO A 218 21.01 2.92 10.21
CA PRO A 218 19.89 2.91 9.28
C PRO A 218 20.37 2.92 7.84
N ASN A 219 19.64 2.22 6.97
CA ASN A 219 19.89 2.24 5.52
C ASN A 219 19.71 3.64 4.90
N HIS A 220 18.90 4.50 5.53
CA HIS A 220 18.56 5.84 5.07
C HIS A 220 19.05 6.89 6.06
N SER A 221 19.60 8.00 5.54
CA SER A 221 20.16 9.08 6.36
C SER A 221 19.12 9.81 7.20
N GLU A 222 17.87 9.79 6.74
CA GLU A 222 16.69 10.43 7.29
C GLU A 222 16.28 9.82 8.65
N PHE A 223 16.79 8.62 8.99
CA PHE A 223 16.54 7.93 10.26
C PHE A 223 17.72 7.97 11.24
N LYS A 224 18.76 8.74 10.91
CA LYS A 224 19.85 9.04 11.86
C LYS A 224 19.44 9.85 13.10
N PRO A 225 18.34 10.65 13.11
CA PRO A 225 17.93 11.38 14.31
C PRO A 225 17.57 10.50 15.52
N ARG A 226 17.19 9.23 15.32
CA ARG A 226 16.89 8.28 16.41
C ARG A 226 15.77 8.74 17.36
N ASN A 227 14.68 9.20 16.76
CA ASN A 227 13.38 9.38 17.41
C ASN A 227 12.46 8.17 17.16
N ALA A 228 11.25 8.20 17.70
CA ALA A 228 10.26 7.14 17.50
C ALA A 228 9.93 6.92 16.01
N TRP A 229 9.99 7.98 15.19
CA TRP A 229 9.89 7.87 13.73
C TRP A 229 11.00 7.00 13.13
N SER A 230 12.24 7.21 13.56
CA SER A 230 13.39 6.40 13.13
C SER A 230 13.23 4.93 13.54
N MET A 231 12.70 4.67 14.75
CA MET A 231 12.42 3.32 15.24
C MET A 231 11.33 2.64 14.40
N PHE A 232 10.21 3.33 14.15
CA PHE A 232 9.14 2.80 13.31
C PHE A 232 9.66 2.35 11.95
N ASN A 233 10.56 3.12 11.33
CA ASN A 233 11.16 2.77 10.05
C ASN A 233 12.17 1.63 10.14
N ALA A 234 12.91 1.50 11.24
CA ALA A 234 13.77 0.34 11.47
C ALA A 234 12.96 -0.98 11.46
N PHE A 235 11.75 -0.96 12.04
CA PHE A 235 10.83 -2.09 11.96
C PHE A 235 10.31 -2.34 10.55
N THR A 236 9.73 -1.32 9.91
CA THR A 236 9.08 -1.49 8.62
C THR A 236 10.07 -1.92 7.52
N GLU A 237 11.35 -1.51 7.62
CA GLU A 237 12.45 -2.01 6.79
C GLU A 237 12.63 -3.53 6.90
N VAL A 238 12.59 -4.05 8.12
CA VAL A 238 12.77 -5.47 8.40
C VAL A 238 11.52 -6.30 8.05
N LEU A 239 10.34 -5.67 8.11
CA LEU A 239 9.07 -6.30 7.79
C LEU A 239 8.79 -6.41 6.29
N LYS A 240 9.59 -5.75 5.44
CA LYS A 240 9.50 -5.87 3.98
C LYS A 240 9.44 -7.34 3.55
N GLY A 241 8.51 -7.60 2.63
CA GLY A 241 8.52 -8.81 1.81
C GLY A 241 7.57 -9.94 2.21
N ASN A 242 6.77 -9.81 3.26
CA ASN A 242 5.67 -10.75 3.51
C ASN A 242 4.32 -10.02 3.56
N LEU A 243 3.75 -9.71 2.39
CA LEU A 243 2.48 -8.99 2.27
C LEU A 243 1.29 -9.66 2.97
N GLY A 244 1.34 -10.97 3.21
CA GLY A 244 0.29 -11.69 3.93
C GLY A 244 0.24 -11.36 5.42
N GLU A 245 1.39 -11.35 6.08
CA GLU A 245 1.54 -11.07 7.52
C GLU A 245 1.75 -9.59 7.82
N LEU A 246 2.21 -8.82 6.83
CA LEU A 246 2.57 -7.41 6.98
C LEU A 246 1.42 -6.55 7.57
N PRO A 247 0.13 -6.70 7.19
CA PRO A 247 -0.96 -5.98 7.84
C PRO A 247 -1.07 -6.22 9.33
N LYS A 248 -1.01 -7.48 9.77
CA LYS A 248 -1.13 -7.85 11.18
C LYS A 248 0.04 -7.26 11.99
N ARG A 249 1.26 -7.40 11.46
CA ARG A 249 2.48 -6.90 12.11
C ARG A 249 2.55 -5.38 12.19
N SER A 250 2.21 -4.71 11.09
CA SER A 250 2.19 -3.25 11.00
C SER A 250 1.12 -2.67 11.94
N GLN A 251 -0.05 -3.31 12.04
CA GLN A 251 -1.09 -2.91 13.00
C GLN A 251 -0.62 -3.04 14.45
N ALA A 252 0.01 -4.16 14.82
CA ALA A 252 0.58 -4.35 16.15
C ALA A 252 1.65 -3.28 16.46
N LEU A 253 2.52 -2.99 15.49
CA LEU A 253 3.53 -1.93 15.60
C LEU A 253 2.89 -0.57 15.81
N HIS A 254 1.90 -0.19 14.99
CA HIS A 254 1.18 1.07 15.16
C HIS A 254 0.55 1.19 16.54
N GLY A 255 -0.13 0.15 17.03
CA GLY A 255 -0.76 0.18 18.35
C GLY A 255 0.26 0.41 19.48
N LEU A 256 1.42 -0.26 19.41
CA LEU A 256 2.50 -0.07 20.38
C LEU A 256 3.08 1.35 20.31
N MET A 257 3.40 1.82 19.10
CA MET A 257 4.05 3.13 18.90
C MET A 257 3.11 4.29 19.22
N ASP A 258 1.83 4.19 18.85
CA ASP A 258 0.79 5.17 19.19
C ASP A 258 0.67 5.29 20.72
N ALA A 259 0.66 4.15 21.44
CA ALA A 259 0.60 4.13 22.90
C ALA A 259 1.87 4.71 23.54
N HIS A 260 3.06 4.35 23.04
CA HIS A 260 4.33 4.84 23.57
C HIS A 260 4.51 6.35 23.37
N CYS A 261 4.16 6.86 22.19
CA CYS A 261 4.30 8.28 21.85
C CYS A 261 3.11 9.13 22.34
N GLY A 262 2.07 8.52 22.91
CA GLY A 262 0.87 9.23 23.37
C GLY A 262 0.05 9.87 22.25
N VAL A 263 0.08 9.29 21.04
CA VAL A 263 -0.63 9.85 19.87
C VAL A 263 -2.13 9.75 20.09
N LYS A 264 -2.81 10.90 20.08
CA LYS A 264 -4.27 10.99 20.07
C LYS A 264 -4.73 11.24 18.64
N LEU A 265 -5.43 10.27 18.08
CA LEU A 265 -5.98 10.36 16.74
C LEU A 265 -7.29 11.12 16.76
N GLU A 266 -7.27 12.34 16.27
CA GLU A 266 -8.48 13.14 16.07
C GLU A 266 -9.02 12.81 14.68
N ARG A 267 -10.19 12.14 14.65
CA ARG A 267 -10.97 12.06 13.41
C ARG A 267 -11.46 13.47 13.12
N PRO A 268 -11.40 13.95 11.86
CA PRO A 268 -12.12 15.16 11.49
C PRO A 268 -13.59 14.93 11.89
N GLU A 269 -14.06 15.64 12.90
CA GLU A 269 -15.48 15.64 13.24
C GLU A 269 -16.25 16.18 12.04
N ASP A 270 -17.46 15.66 11.82
CA ASP A 270 -18.42 16.18 10.85
C ASP A 270 -18.34 17.72 10.86
N VAL A 271 -17.78 18.30 9.80
CA VAL A 271 -17.88 19.75 9.60
C VAL A 271 -19.37 19.98 9.36
N VAL A 272 -20.09 20.23 10.45
CA VAL A 272 -21.42 20.82 10.41
C VAL A 272 -21.18 22.16 9.73
N VAL A 273 -21.42 22.19 8.43
CA VAL A 273 -21.65 23.43 7.70
C VAL A 273 -22.84 24.06 8.41
N THR A 274 -22.54 24.97 9.32
CA THR A 274 -23.54 25.86 9.89
C THR A 274 -23.92 26.76 8.73
N VAL A 275 -25.09 26.48 8.14
CA VAL A 275 -25.76 27.35 7.18
C VAL A 275 -26.13 28.65 7.88
#